data_AF-A0A7C1XT57-F1
#
_entry.id   AF-A0A7C1XT57-F1
#
_cell.length_a   1.000
_cell.length_b   1.000
_cell.length_c   1.000
_cell.angle_alpha   90.00
_cell.angle_beta   90.00
_cell.angle_gamma   90.00
#
_symmetry.space_group_name_H-M   'P 1'
#
loop_
_entity.id
_entity.type
_entity.pdbx_description
1 polymer ?
#
loop_
_entity_poly.entity_id
_entity_poly.type
_entity_poly.pdbx_seq_one_letter_code
_entity_poly.pdbx_strand_id
1 'polypeptide(L)'
;MPFLVLLFVTLVITAAMVGGLYDKTVESVQVESVNAVIMTVLVAVFLYLRNHGARFNQTMSAIFGIGILFNLFTLGLALIDKLGFLPGFLHLQIELLLVIWQITVIGHILRHAMEIHIAFAILIAILFLFINMAVVTVLAPVAS
;
A
#
# COMPACT_ATOMS: atom_id res chain seq x y z
N MET A 1 17.87 -7.76 -0.19
CA MET A 1 17.36 -9.08 0.25
C MET A 1 16.06 -8.99 1.05
N PRO A 2 15.96 -8.25 2.19
CA PRO A 2 14.76 -8.32 3.05
C PRO A 2 13.47 -7.80 2.38
N PHE A 3 13.55 -6.76 1.55
CA PHE A 3 12.35 -6.18 0.93
C PHE A 3 11.71 -7.11 -0.12
N LEU A 4 12.47 -7.99 -0.79
CA LEU A 4 11.93 -8.94 -1.77
C LEU A 4 11.05 -9.99 -1.10
N VAL A 5 11.45 -10.42 0.10
CA VAL A 5 10.64 -11.33 0.93
C VAL A 5 9.36 -10.63 1.36
N LEU A 6 9.45 -9.38 1.82
CA LEU A 6 8.27 -8.62 2.24
C LEU A 6 7.32 -8.34 1.06
N LEU A 7 7.86 -8.00 -0.11
CA LEU A 7 7.08 -7.88 -1.35
C LEU A 7 6.34 -9.18 -1.67
N PHE A 8 7.06 -10.31 -1.64
CA PHE A 8 6.45 -11.62 -1.90
C PHE A 8 5.33 -11.92 -0.89
N VAL A 9 5.54 -11.64 0.39
CA VAL A 9 4.53 -11.81 1.43
C VAL A 9 3.31 -10.90 1.19
N THR A 10 3.51 -9.62 0.82
CA THR A 10 2.42 -8.73 0.45
C THR A 10 1.59 -9.29 -0.71
N LEU A 11 2.24 -9.79 -1.77
CA LEU A 11 1.56 -10.40 -2.92
C LEU A 11 0.76 -11.64 -2.52
N VAL A 12 1.32 -12.52 -1.70
CA VAL A 12 0.64 -13.73 -1.21
C VAL A 12 -0.57 -13.38 -0.34
N ILE A 13 -0.45 -12.40 0.55
CA ILE A 13 -1.56 -11.95 1.40
C ILE A 13 -2.68 -11.36 0.55
N THR A 14 -2.36 -10.47 -0.41
CA THR A 14 -3.36 -9.89 -1.31
C THR A 14 -4.05 -10.98 -2.15
N ALA A 15 -3.28 -11.94 -2.69
CA ALA A 15 -3.84 -13.06 -3.45
C ALA A 15 -4.81 -13.89 -2.59
N ALA A 16 -4.42 -14.25 -1.36
CA ALA A 16 -5.26 -15.02 -0.45
C ALA A 16 -6.51 -14.25 -0.03
N MET A 17 -6.37 -12.97 0.30
CA MET A 17 -7.47 -12.08 0.69
C MET A 17 -8.49 -11.95 -0.45
N VAL A 18 -8.04 -11.53 -1.65
CA VAL A 18 -8.98 -11.22 -2.73
C VAL A 18 -9.50 -12.48 -3.43
N GLY A 19 -8.69 -13.54 -3.54
CA GLY A 19 -9.16 -14.84 -4.00
C GLY A 19 -10.20 -15.44 -3.06
N GLY A 20 -9.92 -15.45 -1.76
CA GLY A 20 -10.81 -16.04 -0.77
C GLY A 20 -12.10 -15.24 -0.55
N LEU A 21 -12.04 -13.91 -0.65
CA LEU A 21 -13.21 -13.06 -0.37
C LEU A 21 -13.99 -12.66 -1.63
N TYR A 22 -13.37 -12.52 -2.78
CA TYR A 22 -13.98 -11.88 -3.96
C TYR A 22 -13.78 -12.66 -5.27
N ASP A 23 -13.14 -13.85 -5.24
CA ASP A 23 -12.88 -14.72 -6.41
C ASP A 23 -12.17 -14.01 -7.58
N LYS A 24 -11.34 -13.00 -7.26
CA LYS A 24 -10.64 -12.12 -8.21
C LYS A 24 -9.13 -12.13 -8.03
N THR A 25 -8.56 -13.32 -7.86
CA THR A 25 -7.13 -13.53 -7.53
C THR A 25 -6.19 -12.95 -8.57
N VAL A 26 -6.44 -13.22 -9.86
CA VAL A 26 -5.50 -12.85 -10.94
C VAL A 26 -5.45 -11.33 -11.14
N GLU A 27 -6.61 -10.68 -11.23
CA GLU A 27 -6.72 -9.21 -11.37
C GLU A 27 -5.97 -8.50 -10.24
N SER A 28 -6.15 -8.99 -9.00
CA SER A 28 -5.58 -8.37 -7.81
C SER A 28 -4.06 -8.52 -7.72
N VAL A 29 -3.54 -9.70 -8.07
CA VAL A 29 -2.09 -9.93 -8.10
C VAL A 29 -1.44 -9.08 -9.19
N GLN A 30 -2.08 -8.94 -10.35
CA GLN A 30 -1.57 -8.08 -11.42
C GLN A 30 -1.53 -6.61 -10.99
N VAL A 31 -2.63 -6.09 -10.44
CA VAL A 31 -2.72 -4.71 -9.92
C VAL A 31 -1.60 -4.45 -8.91
N GLU A 32 -1.43 -5.33 -7.91
CA GLU A 32 -0.43 -5.09 -6.88
C GLU A 32 1.01 -5.32 -7.32
N SER A 33 1.23 -6.20 -8.29
CA SER A 33 2.56 -6.33 -8.90
C SER A 33 2.98 -5.04 -9.60
N VAL A 34 2.06 -4.43 -10.37
CA VAL A 34 2.32 -3.16 -11.07
C VAL A 34 2.52 -2.03 -10.07
N ASN A 35 1.66 -1.93 -9.06
CA ASN A 35 1.77 -0.93 -8.01
C ASN A 35 3.12 -1.05 -7.25
N ALA A 36 3.53 -2.27 -6.89
CA ALA A 36 4.80 -2.51 -6.23
C ALA A 36 6.00 -2.10 -7.10
N VAL A 37 5.97 -2.39 -8.41
CA VAL A 37 7.03 -1.97 -9.34
C VAL A 37 7.10 -0.45 -9.42
N ILE A 38 5.96 0.23 -9.63
CA ILE A 38 5.91 1.70 -9.72
C ILE A 38 6.42 2.33 -8.43
N MET A 39 5.95 1.87 -7.27
CA MET A 39 6.39 2.35 -5.96
C MET A 39 7.90 2.17 -5.77
N THR A 40 8.41 0.99 -6.12
CA THR A 40 9.84 0.67 -6.00
C THR A 40 10.70 1.60 -6.87
N VAL A 41 10.28 1.83 -8.12
CA VAL A 41 10.97 2.73 -9.05
C VAL A 41 10.92 4.17 -8.53
N LEU A 42 9.77 4.65 -8.07
CA LEU A 42 9.64 6.02 -7.56
C LEU A 42 10.51 6.26 -6.33
N VAL A 43 10.50 5.34 -5.36
CA VAL A 43 11.36 5.44 -4.17
C VAL A 43 12.84 5.39 -4.55
N ALA A 44 13.22 4.51 -5.48
CA ALA A 44 14.60 4.45 -5.98
C ALA A 44 15.03 5.77 -6.61
N VAL A 45 14.18 6.36 -7.48
CA VAL A 45 14.44 7.65 -8.13
C VAL A 45 14.59 8.76 -7.09
N PHE A 46 13.65 8.89 -6.16
CA PHE A 46 13.72 9.94 -5.14
C PHE A 46 14.95 9.81 -4.24
N LEU A 47 15.31 8.60 -3.82
CA LEU A 47 16.51 8.38 -3.00
C LEU A 47 17.79 8.63 -3.80
N TYR A 48 17.83 8.27 -5.08
CA TYR A 48 18.98 8.54 -5.95
C TYR A 48 19.18 10.05 -6.15
N LEU A 49 18.11 10.79 -6.47
CA LEU A 49 18.15 12.25 -6.61
C LEU A 49 18.60 12.97 -5.33
N ARG A 50 18.47 12.32 -4.17
CA ARG A 50 18.86 12.85 -2.86
C ARG A 50 20.22 12.34 -2.37
N ASN A 51 20.90 11.48 -3.12
CA ASN A 51 22.12 10.76 -2.70
C ASN A 51 21.94 9.86 -1.46
N HIS A 52 20.71 9.42 -1.18
CA HIS A 52 20.38 8.49 -0.09
C HIS A 52 20.13 7.05 -0.58
N GLY A 53 20.68 6.67 -1.74
CA GLY A 53 20.47 5.34 -2.35
C GLY A 53 20.81 4.17 -1.43
N ALA A 54 21.77 4.33 -0.51
CA ALA A 54 22.11 3.31 0.50
C ALA A 54 20.92 2.94 1.42
N ARG A 55 19.95 3.85 1.57
CA ARG A 55 18.76 3.63 2.41
C ARG A 55 17.64 2.87 1.71
N PHE A 56 17.77 2.58 0.41
CA PHE A 56 16.72 1.94 -0.38
C PHE A 56 16.18 0.64 0.24
N ASN A 57 17.06 -0.28 0.62
CA ASN A 57 16.64 -1.55 1.22
C ASN A 57 15.85 -1.33 2.52
N GLN A 58 16.27 -0.37 3.35
CA GLN A 58 15.61 -0.05 4.61
C GLN A 58 14.23 0.58 4.34
N THR A 59 14.16 1.55 3.43
CA THR A 59 12.92 2.25 3.05
C THR A 59 11.90 1.28 2.46
N MET A 60 12.31 0.45 1.50
CA MET A 60 11.39 -0.52 0.89
C MET A 60 10.94 -1.59 1.89
N SER A 61 11.83 -2.03 2.79
CA SER A 61 11.44 -2.97 3.85
C SER A 61 10.44 -2.35 4.82
N ALA A 62 10.61 -1.07 5.18
CA ALA A 62 9.65 -0.36 6.02
C ALA A 62 8.29 -0.19 5.32
N ILE A 63 8.29 0.18 4.02
CA ILE A 63 7.07 0.36 3.22
C ILE A 63 6.31 -0.97 3.05
N PHE A 64 6.97 -2.06 2.64
CA PHE A 64 6.29 -3.34 2.49
C PHE A 64 5.91 -3.95 3.84
N GLY A 65 6.75 -3.78 4.87
CA GLY A 65 6.45 -4.24 6.23
C GLY A 65 5.19 -3.61 6.81
N ILE A 66 5.04 -2.27 6.69
CA ILE A 66 3.79 -1.61 7.11
C ILE A 66 2.63 -1.95 6.17
N GLY A 67 2.89 -2.16 4.87
CA GLY A 67 1.87 -2.60 3.92
C GLY A 67 1.22 -3.94 4.31
N ILE A 68 2.01 -4.89 4.82
CA ILE A 68 1.49 -6.14 5.39
C ILE A 68 0.53 -5.86 6.56
N LEU A 69 0.89 -4.96 7.47
CA LEU A 69 0.04 -4.60 8.61
C LEU A 69 -1.27 -3.96 8.15
N PHE A 70 -1.24 -3.06 7.16
CA PHE A 70 -2.46 -2.49 6.59
C PHE A 70 -3.32 -3.55 5.91
N ASN A 71 -2.73 -4.46 5.13
CA ASN A 71 -3.47 -5.56 4.52
C ASN A 71 -4.16 -6.44 5.57
N LEU A 72 -3.51 -6.70 6.71
CA LEU A 72 -4.12 -7.45 7.81
C LEU A 72 -5.28 -6.70 8.46
N PHE A 73 -5.16 -5.38 8.66
CA PHE A 73 -6.27 -4.56 9.17
C PHE A 73 -7.45 -4.54 8.19
N THR A 74 -7.19 -4.36 6.90
CA THR A 74 -8.23 -4.38 5.85
C THR A 74 -8.90 -5.74 5.76
N LEU A 75 -8.13 -6.84 5.86
CA LEU A 75 -8.68 -8.19 5.90
C LEU A 75 -9.58 -8.39 7.12
N GLY A 76 -9.12 -7.99 8.31
CA GLY A 76 -9.91 -8.08 9.53
C GLY A 76 -11.22 -7.29 9.44
N LEU A 77 -11.14 -6.06 8.91
CA LEU A 77 -12.32 -5.22 8.68
C LEU A 77 -13.31 -5.87 7.71
N ALA A 78 -12.83 -6.39 6.59
CA ALA A 78 -13.66 -7.08 5.59
C ALA A 78 -14.34 -8.35 6.15
N LEU A 79 -13.66 -9.10 7.02
CA LEU A 79 -14.24 -10.27 7.68
C LEU A 79 -15.35 -9.88 8.67
N ILE A 80 -15.12 -8.84 9.48
CA ILE A 80 -16.13 -8.33 10.43
C ILE A 80 -17.36 -7.82 9.68
N ASP A 81 -17.14 -7.13 8.56
CA ASP A 81 -18.20 -6.62 7.67
C ASP A 81 -19.03 -7.77 7.08
N LYS A 82 -18.38 -8.80 6.52
CA LYS A 82 -19.07 -9.99 5.98
C LYS A 82 -19.91 -10.74 7.02
N LEU A 83 -19.52 -10.72 8.28
CA LEU A 83 -20.28 -11.34 9.38
C LEU A 83 -21.48 -10.49 9.83
N GLY A 84 -21.66 -9.28 9.28
CA GLY A 84 -22.76 -8.39 9.61
C GLY A 84 -22.62 -7.73 10.98
N PHE A 85 -21.43 -7.74 11.56
CA PHE A 85 -21.17 -7.14 12.89
C PHE A 85 -20.92 -5.64 12.85
N LEU A 86 -20.75 -5.06 11.66
CA LEU A 86 -20.43 -3.66 11.49
C LEU A 86 -21.54 -2.92 10.71
N PRO A 87 -22.11 -1.84 11.26
CA PRO A 87 -22.93 -0.92 10.49
C PRO A 87 -22.09 -0.30 9.36
N GLY A 88 -22.66 -0.21 8.14
CA GLY A 88 -21.97 0.39 6.98
C GLY A 88 -21.49 1.83 7.23
N PHE A 89 -22.25 2.57 8.06
CA PHE A 89 -21.81 3.70 8.89
C PHE A 89 -20.31 3.65 9.23
N LEU A 90 -20.06 2.83 10.24
CA LEU A 90 -18.78 2.67 10.94
C LEU A 90 -17.69 2.08 10.05
N HIS A 91 -18.05 1.21 9.11
CA HIS A 91 -17.11 0.67 8.12
C HIS A 91 -16.37 1.80 7.40
N LEU A 92 -17.12 2.75 6.83
CA LEU A 92 -16.57 3.84 6.05
C LEU A 92 -15.67 4.77 6.88
N GLN A 93 -16.01 5.05 8.16
CA GLN A 93 -15.13 5.86 9.01
C GLN A 93 -13.83 5.14 9.36
N ILE A 94 -13.89 3.84 9.63
CA ILE A 94 -12.68 3.06 9.97
C ILE A 94 -11.78 2.97 8.74
N GLU A 95 -12.33 2.72 7.56
CA GLU A 95 -11.57 2.70 6.32
C GLU A 95 -10.91 4.06 6.04
N LEU A 96 -11.65 5.17 6.19
CA LEU A 96 -11.08 6.51 6.05
C LEU A 96 -9.95 6.78 7.07
N LEU A 97 -10.13 6.35 8.32
CA LEU A 97 -9.10 6.47 9.35
C LEU A 97 -7.85 5.65 8.99
N LEU A 98 -8.03 4.43 8.47
CA LEU A 98 -6.93 3.59 8.00
C LEU A 98 -6.18 4.26 6.85
N VAL A 99 -6.87 4.88 5.89
CA VAL A 99 -6.23 5.63 4.78
C VAL A 99 -5.42 6.82 5.30
N ILE A 100 -5.99 7.62 6.21
CA ILE A 100 -5.27 8.76 6.83
C ILE A 100 -4.03 8.27 7.57
N TRP A 101 -4.17 7.17 8.31
CA TRP A 101 -3.06 6.57 9.04
C TRP A 101 -1.98 6.05 8.09
N GLN A 102 -2.36 5.39 6.99
CA GLN A 102 -1.44 4.91 5.96
C GLN A 102 -0.64 6.05 5.32
N ILE A 103 -1.30 7.13 4.92
CA ILE A 103 -0.63 8.33 4.37
C ILE A 103 0.36 8.88 5.40
N THR A 104 -0.04 8.97 6.67
CA THR A 104 0.79 9.51 7.74
C THR A 104 2.03 8.65 7.99
N VAL A 105 1.88 7.32 8.02
CA VAL A 105 3.01 6.40 8.24
C VAL A 105 3.95 6.38 7.06
N ILE A 106 3.43 6.30 5.82
CA ILE A 106 4.27 6.36 4.61
C ILE A 106 5.00 7.70 4.55
N GLY A 107 4.32 8.81 4.81
CA GLY A 107 4.93 10.14 4.89
C GLY A 107 6.04 10.21 5.94
N HIS A 108 5.85 9.61 7.12
CA HIS A 108 6.88 9.55 8.15
C HIS A 108 8.11 8.73 7.72
N ILE A 109 7.89 7.57 7.08
CA ILE A 109 8.96 6.73 6.52
C ILE A 109 9.74 7.52 5.47
N LEU A 110 9.05 8.14 4.53
CA LEU A 110 9.63 8.93 3.43
C LEU A 110 10.40 10.15 3.95
N ARG A 111 9.88 10.84 4.95
CA ARG A 111 10.55 11.96 5.62
C ARG A 111 11.92 11.54 6.14
N HIS A 112 11.98 10.42 6.85
CA HIS A 112 13.23 9.93 7.44
C HIS A 112 14.18 9.36 6.38
N ALA A 113 13.64 8.66 5.38
CA ALA A 113 14.42 8.07 4.30
C ALA A 113 15.13 9.12 3.45
N MET A 114 14.42 10.19 3.06
CA MET A 114 14.93 11.24 2.16
C MET A 114 15.45 12.49 2.89
N GLU A 115 15.30 12.56 4.22
CA GLU A 115 15.65 13.73 5.04
C GLU A 115 14.99 15.02 4.53
N ILE A 116 13.69 14.94 4.27
CA ILE A 116 12.89 16.07 3.78
C ILE A 116 11.91 16.58 4.85
N HIS A 117 11.34 17.75 4.61
CA HIS A 117 10.27 18.29 5.45
C HIS A 117 9.02 17.38 5.38
N ILE A 118 8.32 17.23 6.50
CA ILE A 118 7.16 16.33 6.61
C ILE A 118 6.07 16.66 5.58
N ALA A 119 5.84 17.95 5.29
CA ALA A 119 4.85 18.36 4.30
C ALA A 119 5.13 17.79 2.89
N PHE A 120 6.40 17.78 2.45
CA PHE A 120 6.76 17.19 1.16
C PHE A 120 6.64 15.65 1.19
N ALA A 121 6.99 15.02 2.31
CA ALA A 121 6.86 13.58 2.43
C ALA A 121 5.39 13.12 2.40
N ILE A 122 4.50 13.89 3.05
CA ILE A 122 3.05 13.67 2.98
C ILE A 122 2.53 13.90 1.56
N LEU A 123 3.00 14.93 0.86
CA LEU A 123 2.62 15.17 -0.54
C LEU A 123 3.01 13.99 -1.45
N ILE A 124 4.20 13.40 -1.24
CA ILE A 124 4.63 12.20 -1.98
C ILE A 124 3.77 10.99 -1.61
N ALA A 125 3.42 10.81 -0.33
CA ALA A 125 2.52 9.73 0.09
C ALA A 125 1.12 9.86 -0.52
N ILE A 126 0.59 11.08 -0.62
CA ILE A 126 -0.67 11.37 -1.31
C ILE A 126 -0.54 11.08 -2.80
N LEU A 127 0.58 11.45 -3.44
CA LEU A 127 0.84 11.10 -4.83
C LEU A 127 0.83 9.59 -5.04
N PHE A 128 1.44 8.81 -4.13
CA PHE A 128 1.40 7.35 -4.19
C PHE A 128 -0.03 6.80 -4.10
N LEU A 129 -0.89 7.39 -3.25
CA LEU A 129 -2.30 7.03 -3.18
C LEU A 129 -3.02 7.25 -4.53
N PHE A 130 -2.82 8.41 -5.15
CA PHE A 130 -3.45 8.71 -6.44
C PHE A 130 -2.94 7.80 -7.57
N ILE A 131 -1.63 7.49 -7.57
CA ILE A 131 -1.06 6.53 -8.51
C ILE A 131 -1.66 5.15 -8.31
N ASN A 132 -1.79 4.70 -7.06
CA ASN A 132 -2.43 3.43 -6.73
C ASN A 132 -3.88 3.39 -7.25
N MET A 133 -4.68 4.43 -7.00
CA MET A 133 -6.05 4.53 -7.52
C MET A 133 -6.11 4.50 -9.05
N ALA A 134 -5.18 5.17 -9.73
CA ALA A 134 -5.09 5.14 -11.18
C ALA A 134 -4.74 3.74 -11.70
N VAL A 135 -3.80 3.03 -11.05
CA VAL A 135 -3.44 1.65 -11.39
C VAL A 135 -4.64 0.72 -11.25
N VAL A 136 -5.37 0.81 -10.12
CA VAL A 136 -6.59 0.04 -9.89
C VAL A 136 -7.62 0.33 -10.99
N THR A 137 -7.86 1.60 -11.31
CA THR A 137 -8.87 2.00 -12.31
C THR A 137 -8.54 1.51 -13.72
N VAL A 138 -7.24 1.49 -14.09
CA VAL A 138 -6.78 1.08 -15.41
C VAL A 138 -6.72 -0.44 -15.55
N LEU A 139 -6.32 -1.15 -14.50
CA LEU A 139 -6.01 -2.58 -14.55
C LEU A 139 -7.11 -3.49 -14.00
N ALA A 140 -7.91 -3.01 -13.05
CA ALA A 140 -9.13 -3.69 -12.65
C ALA A 140 -10.25 -3.15 -13.55
N PRO A 141 -10.72 -3.89 -14.57
CA PRO A 141 -11.85 -3.45 -15.36
C PRO A 141 -13.01 -3.19 -14.39
N VAL A 142 -13.48 -1.94 -14.35
CA VAL A 142 -14.73 -1.58 -13.68
C VAL A 142 -15.75 -2.59 -14.19
N ALA A 143 -16.30 -3.40 -13.29
CA ALA A 143 -17.37 -4.33 -13.63
C ALA A 143 -18.49 -3.53 -14.33
N SER A 144 -18.59 -3.70 -15.65
CA SER A 144 -19.75 -3.36 -16.47
C SER A 144 -20.52 -4.63 -16.76
#